data_AF-A0A147HVE5-F1
#
_entry.id   AF-A0A147HVE5-F1
#
_cell.length_a   1.000
_cell.length_b   1.000
_cell.length_c   1.000
_cell.angle_alpha   90.00
_cell.angle_beta   90.00
_cell.angle_gamma   90.00
#
_symmetry.space_group_name_H-M   'P 1'
#
loop_
_entity.id
_entity.type
_entity.pdbx_description
1 polymer ?
#
loop_
_entity_poly.entity_id
_entity_poly.type
_entity_poly.pdbx_seq_one_letter_code
_entity_poly.pdbx_strand_id
1 'polypeptide(L)'
;MERVDDDTPADRLYLKGLAIRYERHVGKWLPIMWHLALRKHAGAMIELADWFSNDGSADPFGTPADAFSAAGLYRRAYKQGDLRAAQHMALSCFNKDDMAGYRHWLGQGAKAGDGEAKQERKRFETRLWHADAGRVRRLRPKQKRDGFA
;
A
#
# COMPACT_ATOMS: atom_id res chain seq x y z
N MET A 1 -10.23 -3.03 9.68
CA MET A 1 -9.60 -4.34 9.90
C MET A 1 -10.29 -5.33 8.99
N GLU A 2 -9.54 -6.00 8.12
CA GLU A 2 -10.05 -7.20 7.44
C GLU A 2 -10.43 -8.21 8.51
N ARG A 3 -11.63 -8.78 8.39
CA ARG A 3 -12.04 -9.89 9.25
C ARG A 3 -11.30 -11.11 8.74
N VAL A 4 -10.17 -11.41 9.37
CA VAL A 4 -9.43 -12.65 9.14
C VAL A 4 -10.08 -13.69 10.04
N ASP A 5 -10.71 -14.69 9.43
CA ASP A 5 -11.29 -15.82 10.16
C ASP A 5 -10.16 -16.83 10.49
N ASP A 6 -10.24 -17.50 11.65
CA ASP A 6 -9.22 -18.43 12.20
C ASP A 6 -9.15 -19.79 11.46
N ASP A 7 -9.54 -19.81 10.20
CA ASP A 7 -9.82 -21.02 9.43
C ASP A 7 -8.55 -21.86 9.22
N THR A 8 -7.40 -21.21 9.00
CA THR A 8 -6.13 -21.91 8.80
C THR A 8 -5.16 -21.77 9.98
N PRO A 9 -4.21 -22.72 10.15
CA PRO A 9 -3.13 -22.57 11.12
C PRO A 9 -2.27 -21.31 10.89
N ALA A 10 -2.17 -20.85 9.64
CA ALA A 10 -1.44 -19.62 9.31
C ALA A 10 -2.17 -18.38 9.83
N ASP A 11 -3.50 -18.34 9.71
CA ASP A 11 -4.34 -17.23 10.17
C ASP A 11 -4.33 -17.12 11.69
N ARG A 12 -4.43 -18.25 12.40
CA ARG A 12 -4.29 -18.25 13.87
C ARG A 12 -2.93 -17.74 14.34
N LEU A 13 -1.87 -18.13 13.63
CA LEU A 13 -0.53 -17.66 13.94
C LEU A 13 -0.38 -16.16 13.62
N TYR A 14 -1.01 -15.70 12.55
CA TYR A 14 -1.09 -14.29 12.18
C TYR A 14 -1.82 -13.47 13.25
N LEU A 15 -3.00 -13.91 13.69
CA LEU A 15 -3.79 -13.26 14.73
C LEU A 15 -3.06 -13.24 16.08
N LYS A 16 -2.39 -14.34 16.45
CA LYS A 16 -1.48 -14.36 17.61
C LYS A 16 -0.40 -13.29 17.48
N GLY A 17 0.18 -13.15 16.28
CA GLY A 17 1.14 -12.09 15.99
C GLY A 17 0.53 -10.70 16.20
N LEU A 18 -0.65 -10.42 15.66
CA LEU A 18 -1.34 -9.15 15.85
C LEU A 18 -1.60 -8.85 17.33
N ALA A 19 -2.05 -9.82 18.11
CA ALA A 19 -2.27 -9.66 19.54
C ALA A 19 -0.95 -9.32 20.30
N ILE A 20 0.19 -9.91 19.90
CA ILE A 20 1.49 -9.53 20.47
C ILE A 20 1.82 -8.06 20.17
N ARG A 21 1.59 -7.59 18.94
CA ARG A 21 1.95 -6.22 18.51
C ARG A 21 1.02 -5.17 19.10
N TYR A 22 -0.29 -5.39 19.02
CA TYR A 22 -1.30 -4.37 19.31
C TYR A 22 -1.94 -4.52 20.69
N GLU A 23 -1.97 -5.73 21.25
CA GLU A 23 -2.63 -6.03 22.54
C GLU A 23 -1.61 -6.36 23.66
N ARG A 24 -0.31 -6.22 23.38
CA ARG A 24 0.81 -6.41 24.34
C ARG A 24 0.89 -7.84 24.91
N HIS A 25 0.43 -8.84 24.16
CA HIS A 25 0.64 -10.25 24.52
C HIS A 25 2.12 -10.64 24.52
N VAL A 26 2.47 -11.68 25.27
CA VAL A 26 3.85 -12.18 25.37
C VAL A 26 4.24 -12.93 24.09
N GLY A 27 5.34 -12.53 23.46
CA GLY A 27 5.91 -13.25 22.32
C GLY A 27 6.80 -12.38 21.43
N LYS A 28 7.24 -12.94 20.29
CA LYS A 28 8.05 -12.24 19.29
C LYS A 28 7.23 -12.05 18.01
N TRP A 29 6.77 -10.82 17.76
CA TRP A 29 5.99 -10.47 16.57
C TRP A 29 6.81 -10.60 15.27
N LEU A 30 8.00 -10.03 15.23
CA LEU A 30 8.79 -9.91 13.99
C LEU A 30 9.15 -11.26 13.34
N PRO A 31 9.63 -12.29 14.08
CA PRO A 31 9.89 -13.61 13.50
C PRO A 31 8.63 -14.32 13.01
N ILE A 32 7.49 -14.14 13.70
CA ILE A 32 6.20 -14.72 13.30
C ILE A 32 5.78 -14.12 11.95
N MET A 33 5.83 -12.79 11.82
CA MET A 33 5.44 -12.15 10.58
C MET A 33 6.36 -12.49 9.41
N TRP A 34 7.68 -12.56 9.64
CA TRP A 34 8.60 -13.00 8.59
C TRP A 34 8.35 -14.44 8.16
N HIS A 35 8.12 -15.35 9.11
CA HIS A 35 7.77 -16.73 8.81
C HIS A 35 6.53 -16.81 7.90
N LEU A 36 5.48 -16.06 8.24
CA LEU A 36 4.24 -16.01 7.46
C LEU A 36 4.43 -15.35 6.09
N ALA A 37 5.14 -14.23 6.02
CA ALA A 37 5.41 -13.52 4.77
C ALA A 37 6.22 -14.37 3.79
N LEU A 38 7.23 -15.12 4.26
CA LEU A 38 7.98 -16.06 3.43
C LEU A 38 7.09 -17.20 2.88
N ARG A 39 6.02 -17.55 3.60
CA ARG A 39 5.00 -18.52 3.18
C ARG A 39 3.85 -17.91 2.36
N LYS A 40 4.02 -16.69 1.87
CA LYS A 40 3.04 -15.97 1.02
C LYS A 40 1.77 -15.50 1.74
N HIS A 41 1.79 -15.35 3.06
CA HIS A 41 0.66 -14.77 3.80
C HIS A 41 0.57 -13.26 3.55
N ALA A 42 -0.48 -12.79 2.85
CA ALA A 42 -0.58 -11.42 2.38
C ALA A 42 -0.70 -10.39 3.51
N GLY A 43 -1.55 -10.65 4.51
CA GLY A 43 -1.69 -9.75 5.67
C GLY A 43 -0.39 -9.57 6.45
N ALA A 44 0.44 -10.61 6.53
CA ALA A 44 1.73 -10.53 7.22
C ALA A 44 2.75 -9.67 6.43
N MET A 45 2.69 -9.72 5.10
CA MET A 45 3.50 -8.85 4.26
C MET A 45 3.10 -7.38 4.42
N ILE A 46 1.80 -7.08 4.47
CA ILE A 46 1.29 -5.71 4.69
C ILE A 46 1.74 -5.20 6.06
N GLU A 47 1.54 -5.98 7.12
CA GLU A 47 1.92 -5.60 8.48
C GLU A 47 3.42 -5.29 8.63
N LEU A 48 4.28 -6.11 8.00
CA LEU A 48 5.73 -5.85 7.93
C LEU A 48 6.03 -4.60 7.11
N ALA A 49 5.37 -4.42 5.97
CA ALA A 49 5.59 -3.29 5.09
C ALA A 49 5.19 -1.97 5.77
N ASP A 50 4.05 -1.94 6.46
CA ASP A 50 3.61 -0.80 7.27
C ASP A 50 4.59 -0.50 8.40
N TRP A 51 5.08 -1.56 9.08
CA TRP A 51 6.09 -1.39 10.13
C TRP A 51 7.37 -0.74 9.60
N PHE A 52 7.93 -1.25 8.50
CA PHE A 52 9.12 -0.68 7.88
C PHE A 52 8.88 0.74 7.37
N SER A 53 7.71 0.98 6.75
CA SER A 53 7.34 2.29 6.19
C SER A 53 7.22 3.38 7.25
N ASN A 54 6.88 3.02 8.49
CA ASN A 54 6.61 3.95 9.59
C ASN A 54 7.84 4.21 10.49
N ASP A 55 8.97 3.53 10.27
CA ASP A 55 10.15 3.60 11.15
C ASP A 55 10.95 4.91 11.04
N GLY A 56 10.43 5.93 10.33
CA GLY A 56 11.00 7.28 10.28
C GLY A 56 12.38 7.40 9.60
N SER A 57 12.92 6.31 9.05
CA SER A 57 14.18 6.33 8.31
C SER A 57 14.03 7.06 6.97
N ALA A 58 15.12 7.56 6.39
CA ALA A 58 15.09 8.42 5.21
C ALA A 58 14.65 7.72 3.91
N ASP A 59 14.70 6.38 3.84
CA ASP A 59 14.07 5.61 2.75
C ASP A 59 13.45 4.29 3.25
N PRO A 60 12.36 4.37 4.03
CA PRO A 60 11.76 3.22 4.70
C PRO A 60 10.93 2.36 3.73
N PHE A 61 10.63 2.89 2.54
CA PHE A 61 9.78 2.23 1.55
C PHE A 61 10.58 1.32 0.60
N GLY A 62 11.80 1.73 0.22
CA GLY A 62 12.67 0.99 -0.68
C GLY A 62 12.11 0.79 -2.10
N THR A 63 12.64 -0.21 -2.80
CA THR A 63 12.31 -0.52 -4.20
C THR A 63 11.47 -1.78 -4.34
N PRO A 64 10.43 -1.81 -5.21
CA PRO A 64 9.62 -3.02 -5.44
C PRO A 64 10.39 -4.24 -5.95
N ALA A 65 11.64 -4.04 -6.42
CA ALA A 65 12.55 -5.12 -6.81
C ALA A 65 13.21 -5.80 -5.61
N ASP A 66 13.44 -5.08 -4.52
CA ASP A 66 13.94 -5.65 -3.27
C ASP A 66 12.78 -6.31 -2.53
N ALA A 67 12.80 -7.63 -2.45
CA ALA A 67 11.73 -8.40 -1.83
C ALA A 67 11.54 -8.08 -0.34
N PHE A 68 12.60 -7.66 0.37
CA PHE A 68 12.55 -7.42 1.81
C PHE A 68 12.19 -5.97 2.17
N SER A 69 12.22 -5.05 1.21
CA SER A 69 11.71 -3.69 1.37
C SER A 69 10.19 -3.66 1.54
N ALA A 70 9.67 -2.57 2.11
CA ALA A 70 8.22 -2.37 2.22
C ALA A 70 7.53 -2.39 0.85
N ALA A 71 8.11 -1.73 -0.15
CA ALA A 71 7.60 -1.73 -1.52
C ALA A 71 7.57 -3.14 -2.13
N GLY A 72 8.58 -3.97 -1.86
CA GLY A 72 8.63 -5.36 -2.28
C GLY A 72 7.61 -6.24 -1.58
N LEU A 73 7.41 -6.03 -0.28
CA LEU A 73 6.38 -6.71 0.52
C LEU A 73 4.98 -6.39 0.02
N TYR A 74 4.63 -5.11 -0.17
CA TYR A 74 3.34 -4.72 -0.75
C TYR A 74 3.14 -5.28 -2.15
N ARG A 75 4.17 -5.20 -3.02
CA ARG A 75 4.06 -5.77 -4.37
C ARG A 75 3.76 -7.27 -4.35
N ARG A 76 4.37 -8.02 -3.41
CA ARG A 76 4.09 -9.46 -3.25
C ARG A 76 2.70 -9.71 -2.69
N ALA A 77 2.25 -8.92 -1.71
CA ALA A 77 0.90 -9.00 -1.16
C ALA A 77 -0.17 -8.72 -2.24
N TYR A 78 0.03 -7.68 -3.05
CA TYR A 78 -0.84 -7.38 -4.19
C TYR A 78 -0.92 -8.55 -5.19
N LYS A 79 0.21 -9.21 -5.47
CA LYS A 79 0.24 -10.42 -6.30
C LYS A 79 -0.46 -11.63 -5.68
N GLN A 80 -0.65 -11.65 -4.35
CA GLN A 80 -1.49 -12.66 -3.68
C GLN A 80 -2.98 -12.29 -3.71
N GLY A 81 -3.35 -11.15 -4.30
CA GLY A 81 -4.73 -10.70 -4.42
C GLY A 81 -5.16 -9.69 -3.36
N ASP A 82 -4.27 -9.28 -2.46
CA ASP A 82 -4.62 -8.28 -1.44
C ASP A 82 -4.62 -6.87 -2.03
N LEU A 83 -5.82 -6.34 -2.23
CA LEU A 83 -6.04 -5.05 -2.88
C LEU A 83 -5.55 -3.88 -2.03
N ARG A 84 -5.53 -4.03 -0.69
CA ARG A 84 -5.06 -2.98 0.22
C ARG A 84 -3.61 -2.62 -0.10
N ALA A 85 -2.80 -3.61 -0.48
CA ALA A 85 -1.41 -3.38 -0.84
C ALA A 85 -1.25 -2.35 -1.97
N ALA A 86 -2.16 -2.29 -2.95
CA ALA A 86 -2.14 -1.25 -3.98
C ALA A 86 -2.46 0.14 -3.41
N GLN A 87 -3.35 0.23 -2.43
CA GLN A 87 -3.66 1.49 -1.74
C GLN A 87 -2.46 1.99 -0.92
N HIS A 88 -1.82 1.12 -0.13
CA HIS A 88 -0.63 1.47 0.64
C HIS A 88 0.52 1.94 -0.29
N MET A 89 0.76 1.23 -1.40
CA MET A 89 1.74 1.66 -2.41
C MET A 89 1.41 3.05 -3.00
N ALA A 90 0.14 3.29 -3.31
CA ALA A 90 -0.30 4.58 -3.80
C ALA A 90 -0.03 5.69 -2.77
N LEU A 91 -0.40 5.47 -1.51
CA LEU A 91 -0.18 6.44 -0.44
C LEU A 91 1.31 6.73 -0.21
N SER A 92 2.16 5.71 -0.22
CA SER A 92 3.62 5.89 -0.12
C SER A 92 4.20 6.70 -1.28
N CYS A 93 3.76 6.44 -2.52
CA CYS A 93 4.13 7.26 -3.68
C CYS A 93 3.64 8.71 -3.51
N PHE A 94 2.41 8.91 -3.03
CA PHE A 94 1.86 10.25 -2.78
C PHE A 94 2.69 11.03 -1.75
N ASN A 95 3.08 10.38 -0.65
CA ASN A 95 3.89 10.99 0.41
C ASN A 95 5.31 11.34 -0.05
N LYS A 96 5.82 10.65 -1.08
CA LYS A 96 7.11 10.94 -1.74
C LYS A 96 7.00 11.95 -2.89
N ASP A 97 5.82 12.54 -3.10
CA ASP A 97 5.47 13.35 -4.27
C ASP A 97 5.68 12.66 -5.64
N ASP A 98 5.75 11.32 -5.65
CA ASP A 98 5.75 10.51 -6.89
C ASP A 98 4.32 10.32 -7.41
N MET A 99 3.85 11.30 -8.17
CA MET A 99 2.51 11.25 -8.76
C MET A 99 2.37 10.21 -9.88
N ALA A 100 3.47 9.80 -10.52
CA ALA A 100 3.42 8.77 -11.55
C ALA A 100 3.15 7.40 -10.92
N GLY A 101 3.89 7.06 -9.86
CA GLY A 101 3.67 5.88 -9.04
C GLY A 101 2.30 5.88 -8.38
N TYR A 102 1.86 7.02 -7.82
CA TYR A 102 0.52 7.14 -7.22
C TYR A 102 -0.60 6.76 -8.20
N ARG A 103 -0.58 7.34 -9.41
CA ARG A 103 -1.57 7.01 -10.46
C ARG A 103 -1.46 5.57 -10.95
N HIS A 104 -0.23 5.05 -11.06
CA HIS A 104 0.00 3.67 -11.46
C HIS A 104 -0.72 2.71 -10.50
N TRP A 105 -0.49 2.86 -9.19
CA TRP A 105 -1.05 1.99 -8.17
C TRP A 105 -2.56 2.16 -7.97
N LEU A 106 -3.10 3.39 -8.07
CA LEU A 106 -4.55 3.58 -8.16
C LEU A 106 -5.15 2.87 -9.38
N GLY A 107 -4.45 2.90 -10.51
CA GLY A 107 -4.84 2.16 -11.71
C GLY A 107 -4.85 0.65 -11.51
N GLN A 108 -3.87 0.10 -10.80
CA GLN A 108 -3.80 -1.33 -10.45
C GLN A 108 -4.92 -1.73 -9.49
N GLY A 109 -5.17 -0.96 -8.43
CA GLY A 109 -6.29 -1.19 -7.52
C GLY A 109 -7.64 -1.17 -8.24
N ALA A 110 -7.88 -0.12 -9.06
CA ALA A 110 -9.13 0.02 -9.81
C ALA A 110 -9.35 -1.13 -10.82
N LYS A 111 -8.28 -1.62 -11.46
CA LYS A 111 -8.35 -2.80 -12.36
C LYS A 111 -8.70 -4.07 -11.61
N ALA A 112 -8.24 -4.19 -10.37
CA ALA A 112 -8.48 -5.35 -9.52
C ALA A 112 -9.81 -5.27 -8.74
N GLY A 113 -10.62 -4.23 -8.99
CA GLY A 113 -11.98 -4.09 -8.43
C GLY A 113 -12.09 -3.19 -7.21
N ASP A 114 -11.01 -2.54 -6.77
CA ASP A 114 -11.05 -1.58 -5.68
C ASP A 114 -11.84 -0.32 -6.08
N GLY A 115 -13.04 -0.20 -5.53
CA GLY A 115 -13.96 0.92 -5.77
C GLY A 115 -13.44 2.25 -5.24
N GLU A 116 -12.68 2.24 -4.14
CA GLU A 116 -12.07 3.45 -3.58
C GLU A 116 -10.95 3.94 -4.49
N ALA A 117 -10.07 3.05 -4.96
CA ALA A 117 -9.03 3.40 -5.92
C ALA A 117 -9.62 3.97 -7.22
N LYS A 118 -10.74 3.42 -7.70
CA LYS A 118 -11.47 3.94 -8.87
C LYS A 118 -12.00 5.35 -8.64
N GLN A 119 -12.58 5.62 -7.46
CA GLN A 119 -13.09 6.95 -7.11
C GLN A 119 -11.97 7.96 -6.93
N GLU A 120 -10.93 7.62 -6.18
CA GLU A 120 -9.78 8.50 -5.94
C GLU A 120 -9.05 8.83 -7.24
N ARG A 121 -8.92 7.88 -8.17
CA ARG A 121 -8.39 8.17 -9.51
C ARG A 121 -9.24 9.21 -10.26
N LYS A 122 -10.56 9.10 -10.22
CA LYS A 122 -11.48 10.08 -10.83
C LYS A 122 -11.39 11.45 -10.15
N ARG A 123 -11.27 11.48 -8.82
CA ARG A 123 -11.14 12.71 -8.02
C ARG A 123 -9.80 13.39 -8.23
N PHE A 124 -8.72 12.64 -8.36
CA PHE A 124 -7.41 13.18 -8.69
C PHE A 124 -7.44 13.93 -10.02
N GLU A 125 -8.17 13.39 -11.00
CA GLU A 125 -8.44 14.09 -12.24
C GLU A 125 -9.29 15.36 -12.08
N THR A 126 -9.96 15.63 -10.95
CA THR A 126 -10.85 16.79 -10.80
C THR A 126 -10.42 17.80 -9.73
N ARG A 127 -9.52 17.46 -8.79
CA ARG A 127 -9.22 18.26 -7.59
C ARG A 127 -8.50 19.59 -7.82
N LEU A 128 -7.73 19.74 -8.89
CA LEU A 128 -6.98 20.98 -9.20
C LEU A 128 -7.07 21.31 -10.69
N TRP A 129 -7.07 22.60 -11.04
CA TRP A 129 -6.81 23.01 -12.42
C TRP A 129 -5.38 22.57 -12.78
N HIS A 130 -5.16 22.14 -14.03
CA HIS A 130 -3.84 21.68 -14.48
C HIS A 130 -2.69 22.66 -14.19
N ALA A 131 -2.92 23.97 -14.32
CA ALA A 131 -1.94 25.01 -14.01
C ALA A 131 -1.56 25.01 -12.51
N ASP A 132 -2.55 24.92 -11.61
CA ASP A 132 -2.34 24.88 -10.16
C ASP A 132 -1.72 23.55 -9.71
N ALA A 133 -2.12 22.45 -10.33
CA ALA A 133 -1.47 21.15 -10.13
C ALA A 133 0.03 21.20 -10.51
N GLY A 134 0.38 22.00 -11.53
CA GLY A 134 1.76 22.30 -11.90
C GLY A 134 2.55 23.03 -10.83
N ARG A 135 1.93 24.05 -10.22
CA ARG A 135 2.56 24.85 -9.15
C ARG A 135 2.95 24.00 -7.94
N VAL A 136 2.17 22.96 -7.61
CA VAL A 136 2.45 22.04 -6.51
C VAL A 136 3.18 20.76 -6.94
N ARG A 137 3.75 20.70 -8.15
CA ARG A 137 4.46 19.53 -8.72
C ARG A 137 3.61 18.25 -8.82
N ARG A 138 2.29 18.39 -8.89
CA ARG A 138 1.35 17.26 -8.97
C ARG A 138 0.61 17.19 -10.31
N LEU A 139 1.33 17.43 -11.40
CA LEU A 139 0.75 17.44 -12.74
C LEU A 139 0.07 16.10 -13.07
N ARG A 140 -1.16 16.22 -13.56
CA ARG A 140 -1.86 15.16 -14.29
C ARG A 140 -1.66 15.37 -15.80
N PRO A 141 -1.83 14.34 -16.64
CA PRO A 141 -1.85 14.52 -18.09
C PRO A 141 -2.89 15.59 -18.50
N LYS A 142 -2.51 16.46 -19.43
CA LYS A 142 -3.39 17.52 -19.96
C LYS A 142 -4.64 16.92 -20.60
N GLN A 143 -5.81 17.40 -20.19
CA GLN A 143 -7.09 17.00 -20.77
C GLN A 143 -7.71 18.14 -21.58
N LYS A 144 -8.67 17.82 -22.46
CA LYS A 144 -9.37 18.82 -23.31
C LYS A 144 -9.97 19.97 -22.49
N ARG A 145 -10.49 19.68 -21.30
CA ARG A 145 -11.07 20.69 -20.38
C ARG A 145 -10.07 21.72 -19.84
N ASP A 146 -8.78 21.39 -19.82
CA ASP A 146 -7.74 22.30 -19.30
C ASP A 146 -7.40 23.42 -20.30
N GLY A 147 -7.96 23.38 -21.52
CA GLY A 147 -7.78 24.40 -22.57
C GLY A 147 -8.82 25.53 -22.56
N PHE A 148 -9.82 25.49 -21.68
CA PHE A 148 -10.83 26.55 -21.52
C PHE A 148 -10.44 27.56 -20.43
N ALA A 149 -9.15 27.87 -20.30
CA ALA A 149 -8.64 28.85 -19.34
C ALA A 149 -8.91 30.29 -19.81
#